data_AF-A0A3D4WC74-F1
#
_entry.id   AF-A0A3D4WC74-F1
#
_cell.length_a   1.000
_cell.length_b   1.000
_cell.length_c   1.000
_cell.angle_alpha   90.00
_cell.angle_beta   90.00
_cell.angle_gamma   90.00
#
_symmetry.space_group_name_H-M   'P 1'
#
loop_
_entity.id
_entity.type
_entity.pdbx_description
1 polymer ?
#
loop_
_entity_poly.entity_id
_entity_poly.type
_entity_poly.pdbx_seq_one_letter_code
_entity_poly.pdbx_strand_id
1 'polypeptide(L)'
;MLIDLDALMDLFGLFLLVLIGIELLDTIKIYLRDNVVHVEVVVLVAIIALARKVVVLKVEELSGDLILGIAGLIVALGVTYYLIKKSGLMACRMNEKNRDE
;
A
#
# COMPACT_ATOMS: atom_id res chain seq x y z
N MET A 1 21.43 -17.77 -21.23
CA MET A 1 21.34 -17.50 -19.78
C MET A 1 19.88 -17.16 -19.52
N LEU A 2 19.11 -18.09 -18.98
CA LEU A 2 17.71 -17.89 -18.64
C LEU A 2 17.69 -17.14 -17.31
N ILE A 3 17.00 -15.99 -17.26
CA ILE A 3 16.76 -15.31 -15.98
C ILE A 3 15.85 -16.22 -15.17
N ASP A 4 16.30 -16.57 -13.97
CA ASP A 4 15.52 -17.34 -13.02
C ASP A 4 14.33 -16.48 -12.53
N LEU A 5 13.15 -17.08 -12.39
CA LEU A 5 11.94 -16.37 -11.95
C LEU A 5 12.15 -15.74 -10.57
N ASP A 6 12.93 -16.41 -9.72
CA ASP A 6 13.27 -15.93 -8.38
C ASP A 6 14.10 -14.65 -8.43
N ALA A 7 15.13 -14.62 -9.28
CA ALA A 7 15.98 -13.44 -9.45
C ALA A 7 15.19 -12.24 -9.98
N LEU A 8 14.18 -12.49 -10.83
CA LEU A 8 13.29 -11.45 -11.34
C LEU A 8 12.34 -10.92 -10.25
N MET A 9 11.78 -11.81 -9.42
CA MET A 9 10.95 -11.43 -8.28
C MET A 9 11.72 -10.62 -7.23
N ASP A 10 12.96 -11.00 -6.95
CA ASP A 10 13.84 -10.24 -6.03
C ASP A 10 14.13 -8.84 -6.56
N LEU A 11 14.40 -8.72 -7.86
CA LEU A 11 14.62 -7.43 -8.51
C LEU A 11 13.37 -6.55 -8.44
N PHE A 12 12.19 -7.09 -8.72
CA PHE A 12 10.93 -6.36 -8.56
C PHE A 12 10.69 -5.97 -7.10
N GLY A 13 11.00 -6.84 -6.14
CA GLY A 13 10.92 -6.53 -4.72
C GLY A 13 11.76 -5.30 -4.33
N LEU A 14 12.98 -5.20 -4.87
CA LEU A 14 13.87 -4.06 -4.65
C LEU A 14 13.32 -2.77 -5.27
N PHE A 15 12.85 -2.81 -6.52
CA PHE A 15 12.23 -1.65 -7.17
C PHE A 15 11.00 -1.17 -6.39
N LEU A 16 10.17 -2.11 -5.98
CA LEU A 16 8.98 -1.80 -5.24
C LEU A 16 9.30 -1.22 -3.85
N LEU A 17 10.38 -1.63 -3.19
CA LEU A 17 10.84 -1.03 -1.94
C LEU A 17 11.17 0.47 -2.12
N VAL A 18 11.85 0.81 -3.22
CA VAL A 18 12.16 2.19 -3.57
C VAL A 18 10.88 3.00 -3.84
N LEU A 19 9.91 2.42 -4.55
CA LEU A 19 8.63 3.09 -4.83
C LEU A 19 7.87 3.45 -3.54
N ILE A 20 7.84 2.57 -2.52
CA ILE A 20 7.23 2.90 -1.21
C ILE A 20 7.89 4.14 -0.60
N GLY A 21 9.23 4.21 -0.64
CA GLY A 21 9.97 5.33 -0.09
C GLY A 21 9.62 6.65 -0.79
N ILE A 22 9.50 6.63 -2.11
CA ILE A 22 9.10 7.80 -2.90
C ILE A 22 7.66 8.21 -2.57
N GLU A 23 6.76 7.26 -2.45
CA GLU A 23 5.34 7.49 -2.15
C GLU A 23 5.10 8.05 -0.74
N LEU A 24 5.88 7.57 0.24
CA LEU A 24 5.91 8.12 1.60
C LEU A 24 6.45 9.55 1.61
N LEU A 25 7.53 9.84 0.85
CA LEU A 25 8.07 11.19 0.73
C LEU A 25 7.05 12.16 0.13
N ASP A 26 6.24 11.72 -0.82
CA ASP A 26 5.16 12.53 -1.38
C ASP A 26 4.07 12.84 -0.36
N THR A 27 3.69 11.83 0.42
CA THR A 27 2.75 11.98 1.54
C THR A 27 3.25 12.98 2.58
N ILE A 28 4.54 12.91 2.95
CA ILE A 28 5.17 13.84 3.89
C ILE A 28 5.21 15.26 3.30
N LYS A 29 5.53 15.42 2.01
CA LYS A 29 5.52 16.72 1.33
C LYS A 29 4.14 17.36 1.38
N ILE A 30 3.07 16.61 1.10
CA ILE A 30 1.69 17.10 1.15
C ILE A 30 1.33 17.52 2.58
N TYR A 31 1.69 16.72 3.58
CA TYR A 31 1.47 17.07 4.98
C TYR A 31 2.12 18.39 5.38
N LEU A 32 3.40 18.58 5.02
CA LEU A 32 4.15 19.79 5.34
C LEU A 32 3.62 21.03 4.59
N ARG A 33 3.02 20.85 3.41
CA ARG A 33 2.49 21.95 2.60
C ARG A 33 1.12 22.41 3.07
N ASP A 34 0.18 21.47 3.25
CA ASP A 34 -1.23 21.78 3.43
C ASP A 34 -1.71 21.65 4.89
N ASN A 35 -0.84 21.21 5.82
CA ASN A 35 -1.17 20.93 7.23
C ASN A 35 -2.39 20.00 7.44
N VAL A 36 -2.81 19.30 6.39
CA VAL A 36 -3.92 18.34 6.40
C VAL A 36 -3.40 17.03 5.85
N VAL A 37 -3.38 16.00 6.70
CA VAL A 37 -3.12 14.63 6.27
C VAL A 37 -4.40 14.08 5.67
N HIS A 38 -4.39 13.75 4.39
CA HIS A 38 -5.39 12.87 3.79
C HIS A 38 -5.11 11.44 4.28
N VAL A 39 -5.63 11.11 5.47
CA VAL A 39 -5.38 9.83 6.17
C VAL A 39 -5.72 8.63 5.29
N GLU A 40 -6.68 8.79 4.37
CA GLU A 40 -7.02 7.78 3.36
C GLU A 40 -5.84 7.39 2.48
N VAL A 41 -5.09 8.36 1.94
CA VAL A 41 -3.95 8.08 1.04
C VAL A 41 -2.86 7.34 1.81
N VAL A 42 -2.59 7.75 3.04
CA VAL A 42 -1.58 7.10 3.91
C VAL A 42 -1.96 5.65 4.21
N VAL A 43 -3.24 5.42 4.53
CA VAL A 43 -3.75 4.07 4.80
C VAL A 43 -3.73 3.21 3.54
N LEU A 44 -4.05 3.79 2.38
CA LEU A 44 -4.01 3.07 1.10
C LEU A 44 -2.58 2.65 0.74
N VAL A 45 -1.61 3.56 0.93
CA VAL A 45 -0.17 3.27 0.75
C VAL A 45 0.29 2.17 1.73
N ALA A 46 -0.17 2.20 2.98
CA ALA A 46 0.13 1.13 3.95
C ALA A 46 -0.45 -0.23 3.53
N ILE A 47 -1.68 -0.25 3.01
CA ILE A 47 -2.32 -1.47 2.49
C ILE A 47 -1.53 -2.00 1.28
N ILE A 48 -1.13 -1.14 0.34
CA ILE A 48 -0.34 -1.52 -0.85
C ILE A 48 1.06 -2.02 -0.44
N ALA A 49 1.69 -1.41 0.57
CA ALA A 49 2.96 -1.86 1.14
C ALA A 49 2.86 -3.29 1.69
N LEU A 50 1.83 -3.57 2.48
CA LEU A 50 1.58 -4.89 3.06
C LEU A 50 1.18 -5.92 1.99
N ALA A 51 0.30 -5.57 1.05
CA ALA A 51 -0.14 -6.47 -0.02
C ALA A 51 1.03 -6.97 -0.87
N ARG A 52 1.95 -6.08 -1.25
CA ARG A 52 3.17 -6.45 -1.96
C ARG A 52 4.08 -7.38 -1.17
N LYS A 53 4.20 -7.19 0.15
CA LYS A 53 4.99 -8.08 1.02
C LYS A 53 4.41 -9.50 0.99
N VAL A 54 3.08 -9.62 0.91
CA VAL A 54 2.39 -10.91 0.79
C VAL A 54 2.61 -11.56 -0.59
N VAL A 55 2.65 -10.79 -1.68
CA VAL A 55 2.92 -11.32 -3.04
C VAL A 55 4.36 -11.86 -3.18
N VAL A 56 5.33 -11.25 -2.50
CA VAL A 56 6.75 -11.67 -2.55
C VAL A 56 7.03 -12.88 -1.65
N LEU A 57 6.11 -13.26 -0.75
CA LEU A 57 6.27 -14.46 0.07
C LEU A 57 6.18 -15.73 -0.78
N LYS A 58 7.25 -16.54 -0.75
CA LYS A 58 7.28 -17.86 -1.38
C LYS A 58 6.42 -18.84 -0.58
N VAL A 59 5.31 -19.28 -1.19
CA VAL A 59 4.32 -20.17 -0.55
C VAL A 59 4.87 -21.59 -0.33
N GLU A 60 5.90 -21.98 -1.07
CA GLU A 60 6.48 -23.34 -1.08
C GLU A 60 7.19 -23.72 0.24
N GLU A 61 7.52 -22.76 1.09
CA GLU A 61 8.11 -22.99 2.42
C GLU A 61 7.12 -22.70 3.57
N LEU A 62 5.87 -22.33 3.26
CA LEU A 62 4.90 -21.93 4.28
C LEU A 62 4.17 -23.12 4.88
N SER A 63 4.33 -23.31 6.18
CA SER A 63 3.46 -24.17 6.98
C SER A 63 2.01 -23.68 6.92
N GLY A 64 1.04 -24.61 6.99
CA GLY A 64 -0.39 -24.30 6.87
C GLY A 64 -0.88 -23.21 7.84
N ASP A 65 -0.27 -23.11 9.01
CA ASP A 65 -0.56 -22.07 10.01
C ASP A 65 -0.22 -20.65 9.50
N LEU A 66 0.88 -20.49 8.74
CA LEU A 66 1.26 -19.21 8.15
C LEU A 66 0.29 -18.78 7.06
N ILE A 67 -0.22 -19.73 6.27
CA ILE A 67 -1.23 -19.46 5.23
C ILE A 67 -2.52 -18.96 5.87
N LEU A 68 -2.96 -19.57 6.98
CA LEU A 68 -4.12 -19.08 7.75
C LEU A 68 -3.87 -17.70 8.36
N GLY A 69 -2.66 -17.45 8.86
CA GLY A 69 -2.25 -16.13 9.35
C GLY A 69 -2.32 -15.04 8.26
N ILE A 70 -1.84 -15.35 7.05
CA ILE A 70 -1.91 -14.44 5.89
C ILE A 70 -3.37 -14.18 5.48
N ALA A 71 -4.22 -15.22 5.45
CA ALA A 71 -5.64 -15.06 5.16
C ALA A 71 -6.33 -14.14 6.19
N GLY A 72 -6.03 -14.34 7.47
CA GLY A 72 -6.52 -13.46 8.55
C GLY A 72 -6.04 -12.01 8.40
N LEU A 73 -4.77 -11.82 8.02
CA LEU A 73 -4.21 -10.50 7.76
C LEU A 73 -4.91 -9.78 6.59
N ILE A 74 -5.17 -10.48 5.48
CA ILE A 74 -5.88 -9.92 4.33
C ILE A 74 -7.30 -9.49 4.72
N VAL A 75 -8.01 -10.33 5.48
CA VAL A 75 -9.36 -10.01 5.97
C VAL A 75 -9.33 -8.79 6.90
N ALA A 76 -8.38 -8.74 7.84
CA ALA A 76 -8.24 -7.60 8.76
C ALA A 76 -7.97 -6.28 8.03
N LEU A 77 -7.15 -6.30 6.99
CA LEU A 77 -6.89 -5.13 6.14
C LEU A 77 -8.13 -4.71 5.35
N GLY A 78 -8.87 -5.66 4.77
CA GLY A 78 -10.14 -5.39 4.08
C GLY A 78 -11.19 -4.76 5.00
N VAL A 79 -11.32 -5.27 6.23
CA VAL A 79 -12.21 -4.70 7.26
C VAL A 79 -11.77 -3.30 7.66
N THR A 80 -10.46 -3.07 7.86
CA THR A 80 -9.91 -1.76 8.21
C THR A 80 -10.22 -0.71 7.15
N TYR A 81 -10.00 -1.05 5.87
CA TYR A 81 -10.35 -0.18 4.75
C TYR A 81 -11.85 0.12 4.69
N TYR A 82 -12.69 -0.90 4.87
CA TYR A 82 -14.15 -0.74 4.87
C TYR A 82 -14.64 0.17 6.01
N LEU A 83 -14.08 0.02 7.22
CA LEU A 83 -14.44 0.85 8.37
C LEU A 83 -14.04 2.30 8.18
N ILE A 84 -12.85 2.56 7.65
CA ILE A 84 -12.38 3.93 7.35
C ILE A 84 -13.31 4.59 6.34
N LYS A 85 -13.64 3.88 5.25
CA LYS A 85 -14.58 4.37 4.23
C LYS A 85 -15.98 4.63 4.80
N LYS A 86 -16.48 3.75 5.67
CA LYS A 86 -17.82 3.88 6.29
C LYS A 86 -17.88 5.00 7.34
N SER A 87 -16.78 5.24 8.06
CA SER A 87 -16.70 6.24 9.13
C SER A 87 -16.81 7.69 8.65
N GLY A 88 -16.83 7.93 7.34
CA GLY A 88 -17.00 9.28 6.80
C GLY A 88 -15.82 10.20 7.11
N LEU A 89 -14.65 9.65 7.46
CA LEU A 89 -13.37 10.36 7.42
C LEU A 89 -12.94 10.66 5.96
N MET A 90 -13.89 11.17 5.16
CA MET A 90 -13.62 11.88 3.92
C MET A 90 -13.16 13.29 4.30
N ALA A 91 -11.87 13.46 4.55
CA ALA A 91 -11.28 14.78 4.49
C ALA A 91 -11.30 15.24 3.02
N CYS A 92 -12.19 16.20 2.75
CA CYS A 92 -12.34 17.04 1.57
C CYS A 92 -12.34 16.40 0.16
N ARG A 93 -13.48 16.59 -0.54
CA ARG A 93 -13.57 16.64 -1.99
C ARG A 93 -12.39 17.45 -2.56
N MET A 94 -11.53 16.82 -3.35
CA MET A 94 -10.73 17.54 -4.33
C MET A 94 -11.71 18.06 -5.39
N ASN A 95 -12.20 19.28 -5.21
CA ASN A 95 -12.88 20.00 -6.27
C ASN A 95 -11.79 20.64 -7.12
N GLU A 96 -11.45 20.04 -8.26
CA GLU A 96 -10.76 20.74 -9.34
C GLU A 96 -11.68 21.86 -9.82
N LYS A 97 -11.60 23.03 -9.18
CA LYS A 97 -12.11 24.27 -9.76
C LYS A 97 -10.96 25.04 -10.38
N ASN A 98 -10.96 25.01 -11.71
CA ASN A 98 -10.42 25.98 -12.66
C ASN A 98 -8.90 26.20 -12.70
N ARG A 99 -8.30 25.73 -13.79
CA ARG A 99 -7.37 26.54 -14.61
C ARG A 99 -7.59 26.24 -16.09
N ASP A 100 -8.73 26.72 -16.60
CA ASP A 100 -8.76 27.35 -17.91
C ASP A 100 -8.64 28.85 -17.64
N GLU A 101 -7.46 29.41 -17.90
CA GLU A 101 -7.16 30.82 -18.24
C GLU A 101 -5.65 30.93 -18.57
#